data_AF-A0A9D5FNI3-F1
#
_entry.id   AF-A0A9D5FNI3-F1
#
_cell.length_a   1.000
_cell.length_b   1.000
_cell.length_c   1.000
_cell.angle_alpha   90.00
_cell.angle_beta   90.00
_cell.angle_gamma   90.00
#
_symmetry.space_group_name_H-M   'P 1'
#
loop_
_entity.id
_entity.type
_entity.pdbx_description
1 polymer ?
#
loop_
_entity_poly.entity_id
_entity_poly.type
_entity_poly.pdbx_seq_one_letter_code
_entity_poly.pdbx_strand_id
1 'polypeptide(L)'
;MILWFVIAYPVRMLIICQLFAIDGKKMNEDRSNRFSWGDGELRVSQCAFCQHKHLGALGCDAFPDRIPMEILTGDHDHSLPFPGDGGLLFLPYAPETT
;
A
#
# COMPACT_ATOMS: atom_id res chain seq x y z
N MET A 1 45.95 0.35 16.70
CA MET A 1 45.44 0.53 18.08
C MET A 1 44.05 -0.09 18.11
N ILE A 2 43.92 -1.42 18.14
CA ILE A 2 43.82 -2.26 19.36
C ILE A 2 43.29 -1.44 20.53
N LEU A 3 42.04 -1.66 20.95
CA LEU A 3 41.75 -2.12 22.32
C LEU A 3 40.25 -2.39 22.46
N TRP A 4 39.83 -3.67 22.44
CA TRP A 4 39.16 -4.36 23.56
C TRP A 4 37.63 -4.10 23.59
N PHE A 5 36.74 -5.06 23.77
CA PHE A 5 36.71 -6.06 24.81
C PHE A 5 35.67 -7.13 24.40
N VAL A 6 36.14 -8.35 24.20
CA VAL A 6 35.31 -9.53 24.41
C VAL A 6 35.24 -9.70 25.92
N ILE A 7 34.08 -9.41 26.52
CA ILE A 7 33.80 -9.80 27.89
C ILE A 7 32.60 -10.75 27.85
N ALA A 8 32.95 -12.03 27.95
CA ALA A 8 32.07 -13.07 28.41
C ALA A 8 31.74 -12.84 29.90
N TYR A 9 30.47 -12.95 30.28
CA TYR A 9 30.10 -13.44 31.61
C TYR A 9 28.87 -14.35 31.54
N PRO A 10 29.03 -15.64 31.88
CA PRO A 10 27.94 -16.59 32.04
C PRO A 10 27.48 -16.62 33.49
N VAL A 11 26.18 -16.46 33.77
CA VAL A 11 25.60 -16.91 35.05
C VAL A 11 24.09 -17.15 34.94
N ARG A 12 23.75 -18.39 34.60
CA ARG A 12 23.01 -19.33 35.45
C ARG A 12 21.88 -18.72 36.31
N MET A 13 20.64 -18.85 35.83
CA MET A 13 19.48 -18.92 36.72
C MET A 13 18.45 -19.89 36.14
N LEU A 14 18.48 -21.12 36.67
CA LEU A 14 17.44 -22.14 36.53
C LEU A 14 16.18 -21.63 37.21
N ILE A 15 15.16 -21.23 36.45
CA ILE A 15 13.81 -21.04 37.00
C ILE A 15 12.76 -21.56 36.00
N ILE A 16 12.25 -22.75 36.36
CA ILE A 16 10.84 -23.18 36.37
C ILE A 16 10.04 -23.13 35.05
N CYS A 17 9.70 -24.34 34.62
CA CYS A 17 8.54 -24.74 33.83
C CYS A 17 7.30 -23.87 34.06
N GLN A 18 6.94 -23.00 33.11
CA GLN A 18 5.54 -22.65 32.79
C GLN A 18 5.44 -22.34 31.31
N LEU A 19 4.86 -23.29 30.57
CA LEU A 19 3.69 -23.05 29.74
C LEU A 19 3.54 -21.61 29.20
N PHE A 20 4.32 -21.24 28.19
CA PHE A 20 3.88 -20.20 27.27
C PHE A 20 3.81 -20.81 25.89
N ALA A 21 2.55 -20.94 25.48
CA ALA A 21 2.12 -21.34 24.16
C ALA A 21 3.05 -20.75 23.10
N ILE A 22 3.33 -21.56 22.08
CA ILE A 22 3.69 -21.04 20.77
C ILE A 22 2.53 -20.11 20.41
N ASP A 23 2.72 -18.81 20.64
CA ASP A 23 1.79 -17.77 20.25
C ASP A 23 1.88 -17.74 18.73
N GLY A 24 1.13 -18.65 18.12
CA GLY A 24 0.77 -18.57 16.73
C GLY A 24 0.01 -17.27 16.58
N LYS A 25 0.75 -16.17 16.35
CA LYS A 25 0.19 -14.97 15.75
C LYS A 25 -0.44 -15.42 14.44
N LYS A 26 -1.73 -15.76 14.49
CA LYS A 26 -2.60 -15.62 13.33
C LYS A 26 -2.45 -14.17 12.94
N MET A 27 -1.71 -13.93 11.86
CA MET A 27 -1.83 -12.70 11.09
C MET A 27 -3.32 -12.55 10.76
N ASN A 28 -4.05 -11.79 11.59
CA ASN A 28 -5.30 -11.22 11.17
C ASN A 28 -4.91 -10.10 10.21
N GLU A 29 -4.77 -10.46 8.95
CA GLU A 29 -4.63 -9.48 7.89
C GLU A 29 -5.94 -8.68 7.88
N ASP A 30 -5.95 -7.60 8.65
CA ASP A 30 -7.04 -6.65 8.70
C ASP A 30 -7.06 -5.93 7.34
N ARG A 31 -7.80 -6.55 6.42
CA ARG A 31 -8.05 -6.01 5.08
C ARG A 31 -9.04 -4.87 5.09
N SER A 32 -9.57 -4.47 6.26
CA SER A 32 -10.48 -3.31 6.34
C SER A 32 -9.78 -2.03 5.89
N ASN A 33 -8.46 -1.94 6.05
CA ASN A 33 -7.67 -0.79 5.61
C ASN A 33 -7.43 -0.72 4.08
N ARG A 34 -8.02 -1.62 3.27
CA ARG A 34 -8.10 -1.46 1.81
C ARG A 34 -9.30 -0.62 1.36
N PHE A 35 -10.25 -0.37 2.24
CA PHE A 35 -11.42 0.45 1.99
C PHE A 35 -11.45 1.55 3.06
N SER A 36 -11.29 2.80 2.66
CA SER A 36 -11.23 3.92 3.59
C SER A 36 -12.62 4.22 4.14
N TRP A 37 -12.91 3.76 5.36
CA TRP A 37 -14.10 4.16 6.12
C TRP A 37 -13.81 5.50 6.82
N GLY A 38 -14.07 6.61 6.13
CA GLY A 38 -13.94 7.96 6.70
C GLY A 38 -15.28 8.55 7.15
N ASP A 39 -16.28 8.44 6.30
CA ASP A 39 -17.62 9.04 6.41
C ASP A 39 -18.77 8.04 6.11
N GLY A 40 -18.43 6.76 5.88
CA GLY A 40 -19.37 5.72 5.47
C GLY A 40 -19.61 5.64 3.96
N GLU A 41 -18.90 6.43 3.16
CA GLU A 41 -19.02 6.44 1.70
C GLU A 41 -17.87 5.65 1.05
N LEU A 42 -18.20 4.66 0.21
CA LEU A 42 -17.21 3.95 -0.59
C LEU A 42 -16.75 4.87 -1.73
N ARG A 43 -15.54 5.43 -1.62
CA ARG A 43 -14.92 6.21 -2.69
C ARG A 43 -13.98 5.35 -3.54
N VAL A 44 -14.27 5.28 -4.84
CA VAL A 44 -13.42 4.63 -5.83
C VAL A 44 -12.73 5.72 -6.65
N SER A 45 -11.40 5.65 -6.76
CA SER A 45 -10.63 6.61 -7.54
C SER A 45 -11.12 6.69 -9.00
N GLN A 46 -11.15 7.90 -9.57
CA GLN A 46 -11.41 8.12 -10.99
C GLN A 46 -10.45 7.32 -11.89
N CYS A 47 -9.21 7.08 -11.44
CA CYS A 47 -8.21 6.25 -12.15
C CYS A 47 -8.71 4.83 -12.45
N ALA A 48 -9.60 4.27 -11.62
CA ALA A 48 -10.12 2.93 -11.83
C ALA A 48 -11.01 2.83 -13.09
N PHE A 49 -11.52 3.96 -13.58
CA PHE A 49 -12.39 4.06 -14.74
C PHE A 49 -11.69 4.59 -15.99
N CYS A 50 -10.37 4.83 -15.91
CA CYS A 50 -9.58 5.38 -17.00
C CYS A 50 -9.04 4.28 -17.91
N GLN A 51 -9.11 4.46 -19.23
CA GLN A 51 -8.62 3.51 -20.23
C GLN A 51 -7.10 3.29 -20.12
N HIS A 52 -6.35 4.29 -19.66
CA HIS A 52 -4.89 4.21 -19.49
C HIS A 52 -4.44 3.42 -18.25
N LYS A 53 -5.38 2.99 -17.40
CA LYS A 53 -5.04 2.28 -16.16
C LYS A 53 -4.61 0.85 -16.47
N HIS A 54 -3.39 0.51 -16.08
CA HIS A 54 -2.89 -0.87 -16.19
C HIS A 54 -3.56 -1.77 -15.17
N LEU A 55 -4.17 -2.87 -15.61
CA LEU A 55 -4.79 -3.85 -14.72
C LEU A 55 -3.74 -4.55 -13.85
N GLY A 56 -3.96 -4.60 -12.53
CA GLY A 56 -3.07 -5.27 -11.58
C GLY A 56 -1.77 -4.53 -11.24
N ALA A 57 -1.53 -3.34 -11.80
CA ALA A 57 -0.34 -2.52 -11.51
C ALA A 57 -0.68 -1.26 -10.69
N LEU A 58 0.35 -0.66 -10.09
CA LEU A 58 0.25 0.63 -9.39
C LEU A 58 0.33 1.85 -10.33
N GLY A 59 0.68 1.62 -11.59
CA GLY A 59 0.86 2.65 -12.62
C GLY A 59 -0.26 2.73 -13.66
N CYS A 60 -0.04 3.66 -14.60
CA CYS A 60 -0.79 3.88 -15.84
C CYS A 60 0.17 4.41 -16.92
N ASP A 61 -0.33 4.68 -18.14
CA ASP A 61 0.51 5.21 -19.23
C ASP A 61 1.18 6.55 -18.89
N ALA A 62 0.49 7.43 -18.15
CA ALA A 62 1.01 8.72 -17.70
C ALA A 62 2.04 8.58 -16.57
N PHE A 63 1.85 7.62 -15.67
CA PHE A 63 2.70 7.35 -14.52
C PHE A 63 3.04 5.85 -14.44
N PRO A 64 4.03 5.36 -15.22
CA PRO A 64 4.30 3.93 -15.36
C PRO A 64 4.69 3.25 -14.04
N ASP A 65 5.45 3.94 -13.18
CA ASP A 65 5.94 3.38 -11.92
C ASP A 65 4.87 3.39 -10.82
N ARG A 66 4.19 4.54 -10.64
CA ARG A 66 3.19 4.75 -9.60
C ARG A 66 2.37 6.01 -9.84
N ILE A 67 1.04 5.88 -9.74
CA ILE A 67 0.13 7.03 -9.80
C ILE A 67 0.24 7.87 -8.51
N PRO A 68 0.32 9.22 -8.59
CA PRO A 68 0.30 10.11 -7.43
C PRO A 68 -0.90 9.88 -6.51
N MET A 69 -0.69 10.03 -5.20
CA MET A 69 -1.73 9.76 -4.21
C MET A 69 -2.91 10.72 -4.34
N GLU A 70 -2.65 11.98 -4.70
CA GLU A 70 -3.64 13.03 -4.88
C GLU A 70 -4.68 12.67 -5.95
N ILE A 71 -4.25 11.97 -7.00
CA ILE A 71 -5.16 11.46 -8.04
C ILE A 71 -5.90 10.20 -7.55
N LEU A 72 -5.22 9.35 -6.78
CA LEU A 72 -5.81 8.12 -6.22
C LEU A 72 -6.86 8.41 -5.14
N THR A 73 -6.66 9.42 -4.30
CA THR A 73 -7.60 9.85 -3.26
C THR A 73 -8.74 10.69 -3.82
N GLY A 74 -8.57 11.25 -5.03
CA GLY A 74 -9.50 12.20 -5.63
C GLY A 74 -9.32 13.64 -5.11
N ASP A 75 -8.22 13.93 -4.39
CA ASP A 75 -7.86 15.30 -4.01
C ASP A 75 -7.54 16.17 -5.22
N HIS A 76 -7.09 15.54 -6.31
CA HIS A 76 -6.98 16.14 -7.64
C HIS A 76 -7.98 15.49 -8.60
N ASP A 77 -8.77 16.31 -9.28
CA ASP A 77 -9.68 15.84 -10.32
C ASP A 77 -8.87 15.29 -11.51
N HIS A 78 -9.02 13.98 -11.77
CA HIS A 78 -8.26 13.29 -12.81
C HIS A 78 -8.56 13.79 -14.23
N SER A 79 -9.67 14.53 -14.44
CA SER A 79 -9.98 15.18 -15.72
C SER A 79 -9.12 16.43 -16.00
N LEU A 80 -8.40 16.94 -14.99
CA LEU A 80 -7.53 18.11 -15.10
C LEU A 80 -6.07 17.71 -15.28
N PRO A 81 -5.26 18.50 -16.02
CA PRO A 81 -3.83 18.26 -16.15
C PRO A 81 -3.12 18.16 -14.79
N PHE A 82 -2.16 17.26 -14.68
CA PHE A 82 -1.34 17.07 -13.47
C PHE A 82 0.15 17.10 -13.82
N PRO A 83 1.02 17.72 -12.99
CA PRO A 83 2.46 17.76 -13.26
C PRO A 83 3.06 16.36 -13.49
N GLY A 84 3.64 16.15 -14.67
CA GLY A 84 4.27 14.89 -15.04
C GLY A 84 3.36 13.87 -15.73
N ASP A 85 2.10 14.22 -16.05
CA ASP A 85 1.17 13.35 -16.77
C ASP A 85 1.47 13.16 -18.27
N GLY A 86 2.47 13.88 -18.80
CA GLY A 86 2.84 13.83 -20.22
C GLY A 86 1.74 14.34 -21.17
N GLY A 87 0.76 15.07 -20.66
CA GLY A 87 -0.41 15.54 -21.42
C GLY A 87 -1.50 14.48 -21.63
N LEU A 88 -1.40 13.31 -20.99
CA LEU A 88 -2.43 12.28 -21.01
C LEU A 88 -3.51 12.61 -19.97
N LEU A 89 -4.72 12.91 -20.45
CA LEU A 89 -5.88 13.19 -19.61
C LEU A 89 -6.77 11.96 -19.45
N PHE A 90 -7.74 12.06 -18.54
CA PHE A 90 -8.74 11.03 -18.33
C PHE A 90 -9.50 10.68 -19.61
N LEU A 91 -9.58 9.38 -19.91
CA LEU A 91 -10.36 8.80 -20.98
C LEU A 91 -11.20 7.67 -20.40
N PRO A 92 -12.54 7.75 -20.40
CA PRO A 92 -13.38 6.72 -19.77
C PRO A 92 -13.24 5.38 -20.48
N TYR A 93 -13.09 4.32 -19.70
CA TYR A 93 -13.13 2.95 -20.20
C TYR A 93 -14.56 2.57 -20.60
N ALA A 94 -14.80 2.39 -21.90
CA ALA A 94 -16.05 1.86 -22.43
C ALA A 94 -15.85 0.38 -22.81
N PRO A 95 -16.41 -0.59 -22.05
CA PRO A 95 -16.36 -1.98 -22.47
C PRO A 95 -17.17 -2.15 -23.76
N GLU A 96 -16.66 -2.95 -24.71
CA GLU A 96 -17.42 -3.34 -25.89
C GLU A 96 -18.76 -3.97 -25.45
N THR A 97 -19.88 -3.39 -25.83
CA THR A 97 -21.20 -3.99 -25.61
C THR A 97 -21.32 -5.19 -26.56
N THR A 98 -21.19 -6.41 -26.02
CA THR A 98 -21.43 -7.66 -26.77
C THR A 98 -22.90 -8.02 -26.76
#